data_AF-A0A352C2Y4-F1
#
_entry.id   AF-A0A352C2Y4-F1
#
_cell.length_a   1.000
_cell.length_b   1.000
_cell.length_c   1.000
_cell.angle_alpha   90.00
_cell.angle_beta   90.00
_cell.angle_gamma   90.00
#
_symmetry.space_group_name_H-M   'P 1'
#
loop_
_entity.id
_entity.type
_entity.pdbx_description
1 polymer ?
#
loop_
_entity_poly.entity_id
_entity_poly.type
_entity_poly.pdbx_seq_one_letter_code
_entity_poly.pdbx_strand_id
1 'polypeptide(L)'
;MPNRNTNKNIGDYYPGYRHPKSLIAYVVWQYHRFMLSLRDVSELLQIRGIQVSYETIREWGLKFGQTYANDIKRRAPRRGDKWHMDEMC
;
A
#
# COMPACT_ATOMS: atom_id res chain seq x y z
N MET A 1 28.10 15.95 16.85
CA MET A 1 26.98 14.97 16.70
C MET A 1 25.69 15.76 16.50
N PRO A 2 24.93 15.61 15.40
CA PRO A 2 23.67 16.36 15.24
C PRO A 2 22.44 15.54 15.64
N ASN A 3 21.67 16.13 16.55
CA ASN A 3 20.36 15.74 17.05
C ASN A 3 19.31 15.78 15.92
N ARG A 4 18.71 14.63 15.57
CA ARG A 4 17.62 14.53 14.57
C ARG A 4 16.26 14.70 15.25
N ASN A 5 15.92 15.93 15.64
CA ASN A 5 14.55 16.32 15.96
C ASN A 5 13.74 16.55 14.67
N THR A 6 13.53 15.49 13.88
CA THR A 6 12.66 15.60 12.70
C THR A 6 11.20 15.61 13.13
N ASN A 7 10.64 16.80 13.34
CA ASN A 7 9.21 17.08 13.26
C ASN A 7 8.71 16.75 11.83
N LYS A 8 8.63 15.46 11.51
CA LYS A 8 8.31 14.94 10.18
C LYS A 8 6.85 14.51 10.09
N ASN A 9 5.93 15.32 10.63
CA ASN A 9 4.52 14.92 10.73
C ASN A 9 3.55 15.81 9.94
N ILE A 10 4.03 16.88 9.30
CA ILE A 10 3.15 17.87 8.65
C ILE A 10 2.78 17.45 7.20
N GLY A 11 3.60 16.62 6.55
CA GLY A 11 3.37 16.12 5.19
C GLY A 11 2.84 14.69 5.08
N ASP A 12 2.82 13.93 6.18
CA ASP A 12 2.59 12.48 6.16
C ASP A 12 1.11 12.08 6.17
N TYR A 13 0.17 13.03 6.29
CA TYR A 13 -1.27 12.74 6.36
C TYR A 13 -2.00 13.27 5.13
N TYR A 14 -3.01 12.53 4.63
CA TYR A 14 -3.94 13.08 3.63
C TYR A 14 -4.88 14.07 4.33
N PRO A 15 -5.23 15.20 3.71
CA PRO A 15 -6.18 16.16 4.30
C PRO A 15 -7.51 15.44 4.59
N GLY A 16 -7.94 15.48 5.86
CA GLY A 16 -9.16 14.81 6.34
C GLY A 16 -9.00 13.35 6.78
N TYR A 17 -7.80 12.77 6.73
CA TYR A 17 -7.57 11.39 7.18
C TYR A 17 -6.83 11.35 8.52
N ARG A 18 -7.35 10.54 9.46
CA ARG A 18 -6.71 10.28 10.76
C ARG A 18 -5.45 9.41 10.64
N HIS A 19 -5.28 8.72 9.52
CA HIS A 19 -4.19 7.78 9.29
C HIS A 19 -3.10 8.37 8.40
N PRO A 20 -1.82 8.01 8.65
CA PRO A 20 -0.73 8.45 7.81
C PRO A 20 -0.86 7.85 6.39
N LYS A 21 -0.46 8.62 5.38
CA LYS A 21 -0.36 8.24 3.97
C LYS A 21 0.42 6.95 3.81
N SER A 22 1.49 6.78 4.57
CA SER A 22 2.33 5.58 4.57
C SER A 22 1.55 4.31 4.93
N LEU A 23 0.62 4.40 5.89
CA LEU A 23 -0.25 3.30 6.27
C LEU A 23 -1.26 2.99 5.16
N ILE A 24 -1.92 4.02 4.63
CA ILE A 24 -2.93 3.87 3.57
C ILE A 24 -2.28 3.25 2.32
N ALA A 25 -1.08 3.71 1.96
CA ALA A 25 -0.27 3.16 0.88
C ALA A 25 0.01 1.67 1.08
N TYR A 26 0.47 1.30 2.29
CA TYR A 26 0.82 -0.08 2.62
C TYR A 26 -0.39 -1.02 2.52
N VAL A 27 -1.54 -0.59 3.06
CA VAL A 27 -2.79 -1.36 3.04
C VAL A 27 -3.29 -1.58 1.61
N VAL A 28 -3.34 -0.51 0.81
CA VAL A 28 -3.78 -0.57 -0.60
C VAL A 28 -2.81 -1.41 -1.43
N TRP A 29 -1.51 -1.30 -1.17
CA TRP A 29 -0.49 -2.11 -1.84
C TRP A 29 -0.63 -3.59 -1.50
N GLN A 30 -0.82 -3.97 -0.23
CA GLN A 30 -1.05 -5.36 0.17
C GLN A 30 -2.30 -5.94 -0.50
N TYR A 31 -3.39 -5.17 -0.50
CA TYR A 31 -4.63 -5.57 -1.15
C TYR A 31 -4.44 -5.86 -2.65
N HIS A 32 -3.79 -4.95 -3.39
CA HIS A 32 -3.59 -5.11 -4.84
C HIS A 32 -2.47 -6.10 -5.23
N ARG A 33 -1.39 -6.18 -4.45
CA ARG A 33 -0.20 -6.98 -4.81
C ARG A 33 -0.39 -8.46 -4.52
N PHE A 34 -1.04 -8.78 -3.40
CA PHE A 34 -1.20 -10.15 -2.90
C PHE A 34 -2.63 -10.68 -3.05
N MET A 35 -3.55 -9.90 -3.65
CA MET A 35 -4.98 -10.22 -3.74
C MET A 35 -5.59 -10.63 -2.38
N LEU A 36 -5.09 -10.02 -1.28
CA LEU A 36 -5.56 -10.33 0.06
C LEU A 36 -7.02 -9.92 0.23
N SER A 37 -7.80 -10.72 0.96
CA SER A 37 -9.17 -10.33 1.29
C SER A 37 -9.15 -9.14 2.25
N LEU A 38 -10.24 -8.36 2.30
CA LEU A 38 -10.36 -7.24 3.24
C LEU A 38 -10.20 -7.70 4.71
N ARG A 39 -10.54 -8.97 4.99
CA ARG A 39 -10.38 -9.61 6.30
C ARG A 39 -8.92 -9.84 6.65
N ASP A 40 -8.16 -10.45 5.76
CA ASP A 40 -6.72 -10.66 5.98
C ASP A 40 -6.00 -9.33 6.22
N VAL A 41 -6.34 -8.30 5.45
CA VAL A 41 -5.75 -6.96 5.60
C VAL A 41 -6.13 -6.33 6.94
N SER A 42 -7.39 -6.48 7.37
CA SER A 42 -7.85 -6.01 8.68
C SER A 42 -7.13 -6.73 9.82
N GLU A 43 -6.99 -8.05 9.74
CA GLU A 43 -6.26 -8.85 10.74
C GLU A 43 -4.78 -8.49 10.80
N LEU A 44 -4.13 -8.25 9.66
CA LEU A 44 -2.74 -7.78 9.62
C LEU A 44 -2.56 -6.41 10.29
N LEU A 45 -3.54 -5.52 10.14
CA LEU A 45 -3.55 -4.23 10.83
C LEU A 45 -3.78 -4.42 12.34
N GLN A 46 -4.69 -5.31 12.71
CA GLN A 46 -4.98 -5.68 14.10
C GLN A 46 -3.72 -6.19 14.81
N ILE A 47 -2.95 -7.08 14.17
CA ILE A 47 -1.69 -7.62 14.70
C ILE A 47 -0.66 -6.50 14.93
N ARG A 48 -0.68 -5.45 14.11
CA ARG A 48 0.17 -4.25 14.29
C ARG A 48 -0.38 -3.25 15.30
N GLY A 49 -1.48 -3.56 15.99
CA GLY A 49 -2.14 -2.68 16.95
C GLY A 49 -2.97 -1.56 16.32
N ILE A 50 -3.27 -1.66 15.02
CA ILE A 50 -3.98 -0.63 14.25
C ILE A 50 -5.40 -1.13 13.99
N GLN A 51 -6.38 -0.53 14.66
CA GLN A 51 -7.79 -0.84 14.46
C GLN A 51 -8.36 0.00 13.32
N VAL A 52 -8.68 -0.63 12.18
CA VAL A 52 -9.29 0.03 11.01
C VAL A 52 -10.48 -0.81 10.56
N SER A 53 -11.61 -0.15 10.33
CA SER A 53 -12.82 -0.82 9.85
C SER A 53 -12.67 -1.30 8.40
N TYR A 54 -13.34 -2.41 8.09
CA TYR A 54 -13.39 -2.99 6.74
C TYR A 54 -13.85 -1.98 5.67
N GLU A 55 -14.82 -1.13 6.02
CA GLU A 55 -15.35 -0.09 5.15
C GLU A 55 -14.27 0.92 4.78
N THR A 56 -13.45 1.34 5.74
CA THR A 56 -12.33 2.26 5.53
C THR A 56 -11.27 1.67 4.58
N ILE A 57 -10.94 0.39 4.75
CA ILE A 57 -10.00 -0.31 3.84
C ILE A 57 -10.58 -0.35 2.43
N ARG A 58 -11.88 -0.65 2.29
CA ARG A 58 -12.58 -0.68 1.01
C ARG A 58 -12.61 0.70 0.34
N GLU A 59 -12.92 1.76 1.09
CA GLU A 59 -12.91 3.14 0.60
C GLU A 59 -11.50 3.56 0.13
N TRP A 60 -10.46 3.17 0.85
CA TRP A 60 -9.08 3.43 0.43
C TRP A 60 -8.72 2.67 -0.85
N GLY A 61 -9.13 1.40 -0.95
CA GLY A 61 -8.98 0.60 -2.17
C GLY A 61 -9.69 1.24 -3.36
N LEU A 62 -10.91 1.75 -3.20
CA LEU A 62 -11.65 2.41 -4.29
C LEU A 62 -11.04 3.74 -4.69
N LYS A 63 -10.64 4.57 -3.72
CA LYS A 63 -10.17 5.95 -3.96
C LYS A 63 -8.72 6.01 -4.41
N PHE A 64 -7.86 5.17 -3.83
CA PHE A 64 -6.42 5.19 -4.10
C PHE A 64 -5.97 3.99 -4.95
N GLY A 65 -6.74 2.91 -5.00
CA GLY A 65 -6.34 1.67 -5.69
C GLY A 65 -6.00 1.88 -7.15
N GLN A 66 -6.73 2.72 -7.89
CA GLN A 66 -6.39 3.01 -9.29
C GLN A 66 -5.04 3.74 -9.42
N THR A 67 -4.77 4.71 -8.56
CA THR A 67 -3.50 5.46 -8.54
C THR A 67 -2.34 4.54 -8.18
N TYR A 68 -2.51 3.68 -7.17
CA TYR A 68 -1.50 2.70 -6.78
C TYR A 68 -1.33 1.61 -7.83
N ALA A 69 -2.38 1.11 -8.45
CA ALA A 69 -2.30 0.13 -9.53
C ALA A 69 -1.56 0.71 -10.74
N ASN A 70 -1.82 1.97 -11.10
CA ASN A 70 -1.07 2.67 -12.15
C ASN A 70 0.41 2.85 -11.77
N ASP A 71 0.69 3.18 -10.50
CA ASP A 71 2.06 3.33 -10.02
C ASP A 71 2.81 1.99 -9.97
N ILE A 72 2.16 0.90 -9.55
CA ILE A 72 2.69 -0.47 -9.59
C ILE A 72 2.95 -0.88 -11.04
N LYS A 73 2.03 -0.61 -11.97
CA LYS A 73 2.22 -0.87 -13.41
C LYS A 73 3.38 -0.06 -13.99
N ARG A 74 3.58 1.18 -13.54
CA ARG A 74 4.68 2.06 -13.97
C ARG A 74 6.03 1.61 -13.43
N ARG A 75 6.06 1.11 -12.19
CA ARG A 75 7.27 0.57 -11.54
C ARG A 75 7.58 -0.86 -11.96
N ALA A 76 6.59 -1.59 -12.49
CA ALA A 76 6.85 -2.87 -13.10
C ALA A 76 7.87 -2.67 -14.24
N PRO A 77 8.92 -3.51 -14.31
CA PRO A 77 9.87 -3.43 -15.40
C PRO A 77 9.08 -3.44 -16.71
N ARG A 78 9.42 -2.53 -17.64
CA ARG A 78 8.87 -2.60 -19.00
C ARG A 78 9.05 -4.04 -19.43
N ARG A 79 7.96 -4.70 -19.81
CA ARG A 79 8.02 -5.99 -20.51
C ARG A 79 8.76 -5.73 -21.82
N GLY A 80 10.09 -5.66 -21.75
CA GLY A 80 10.93 -5.82 -22.90
C GLY A 80 10.67 -7.22 -23.41
N ASP A 81 10.43 -7.32 -24.70
CA ASP A 81 10.10 -8.46 -25.57
C ASP A 81 10.76 -9.83 -25.33
N LYS A 82 11.54 -10.02 -24.25
CA LYS A 82 12.28 -11.24 -23.97
C LYS A 82 11.72 -11.93 -22.72
N TRP A 83 10.62 -12.64 -22.91
CA TRP A 83 10.24 -13.72 -22.02
C TRP A 83 11.33 -14.80 -22.10
N HIS A 84 12.11 -14.99 -21.05
CA HIS A 84 12.89 -16.22 -20.91
C HIS A 84 11.98 -17.19 -20.15
N MET A 85 11.29 -18.05 -20.90
CA MET A 85 10.75 -19.28 -20.34
C MET A 85 11.98 -20.13 -20.01
N ASP A 86 12.33 -20.22 -18.73
CA ASP A 86 13.24 -21.26 -18.28
C ASP A 86 12.43 -22.56 -18.26
N GLU A 87 12.30 -23.18 -19.44
CA GLU A 87 11.87 -24.57 -19.55
C GLU A 87 12.97 -25.43 -18.92
N MET A 88 12.76 -25.86 -17.68
CA MET A 88 13.46 -27.04 -17.17
C MET A 88 12.61 -28.27 -17.50
N CYS A 89 13.15 -29.11 -18.40
CA CYS A 89 12.62 -30.43 -18.78
C CYS A 89 12.45 -31.39 -17.60
#